data_AF-A0A3D0NFY8-F1
#
_entry.id   AF-A0A3D0NFY8-F1
#
_cell.length_a   1.000
_cell.length_b   1.000
_cell.length_c   1.000
_cell.angle_alpha   90.00
_cell.angle_beta   90.00
_cell.angle_gamma   90.00
#
_symmetry.space_group_name_H-M   'P 1'
#
loop_
_entity.id
_entity.type
_entity.pdbx_description
1 polymer ?
#
loop_
_entity_poly.entity_id
_entity_poly.type
_entity_poly.pdbx_seq_one_letter_code
_entity_poly.pdbx_strand_id
1 'polypeptide(L)'
;MVIWTIWISLAFYASAIAVQFLVEDPANRQKTFKNLWRCGCLFAIVHVICAFHFVHHWSHQAAVLQTIEETKVVTGMSFEYGIYFNYLFLLVWAIDCTSGATHSWWTAIVHCYMLLIIVSATIIFESGSIRYISLLGLASLIYLWLRSHTKTAR
;
A
#
# COMPACT_ATOMS: atom_id res chain seq x y z
N MET A 1 13.07 3.34 -12.96
CA MET A 1 13.65 3.09 -11.60
C MET A 1 12.65 3.39 -10.48
N VAL A 2 11.94 4.52 -10.54
CA VAL A 2 10.89 4.91 -9.56
C VAL A 2 9.76 3.87 -9.43
N ILE A 3 9.38 3.19 -10.51
CA ILE A 3 8.33 2.15 -10.49
C ILE A 3 8.74 0.96 -9.58
N TRP A 4 10.01 0.56 -9.56
CA TRP A 4 10.43 -0.60 -8.76
C TRP A 4 10.34 -0.36 -7.27
N THR A 5 10.56 0.87 -6.80
CA THR A 5 10.52 1.18 -5.37
C THR A 5 9.11 1.04 -4.80
N ILE A 6 8.07 1.36 -5.56
CA ILE A 6 6.68 1.15 -5.12
C ILE A 6 6.30 -0.34 -5.13
N TRP A 7 6.72 -1.11 -6.15
CA TRP A 7 6.47 -2.56 -6.18
C TRP A 7 7.16 -3.30 -5.03
N ILE A 8 8.38 -2.91 -4.68
CA ILE A 8 9.09 -3.46 -3.51
C ILE A 8 8.33 -3.10 -2.22
N SER A 9 7.84 -1.87 -2.09
CA SER A 9 7.00 -1.46 -0.95
C SER A 9 5.73 -2.32 -0.83
N LEU A 10 5.04 -2.55 -1.95
CA LEU A 10 3.84 -3.40 -2.01
C LEU A 10 4.15 -4.87 -1.66
N ALA A 11 5.29 -5.40 -2.10
CA ALA A 11 5.73 -6.75 -1.75
C ALA A 11 5.97 -6.89 -0.24
N PHE A 12 6.59 -5.89 0.39
CA PHE A 12 6.75 -5.84 1.85
C PHE A 12 5.41 -5.76 2.58
N TYR A 13 4.48 -4.92 2.09
CA TYR A 13 3.12 -4.84 2.62
C TYR A 13 2.41 -6.20 2.55
N ALA A 14 2.36 -6.83 1.37
CA ALA A 14 1.71 -8.12 1.18
C ALA A 14 2.34 -9.20 2.07
N SER A 15 3.67 -9.20 2.20
CA SER A 15 4.39 -10.11 3.09
C SER A 15 4.06 -9.88 4.56
N ALA A 16 3.94 -8.61 4.99
CA ALA A 16 3.52 -8.28 6.35
C ALA A 16 2.11 -8.83 6.64
N ILE A 17 1.16 -8.64 5.73
CA ILE A 17 -0.20 -9.20 5.87
C ILE A 17 -0.17 -10.73 5.87
N ALA A 18 0.61 -11.37 4.98
CA ALA A 18 0.71 -12.83 4.93
C ALA A 18 1.27 -13.41 6.24
N VAL A 19 2.24 -12.75 6.88
CA VAL A 19 2.80 -13.15 8.19
C VAL A 19 1.71 -13.21 9.27
N GLN A 20 0.67 -12.37 9.21
CA GLN A 20 -0.44 -12.43 10.17
C GLN A 20 -1.18 -13.77 10.12
N PHE A 21 -1.19 -14.45 8.97
CA PHE A 21 -1.91 -15.71 8.76
C PHE A 21 -1.00 -16.95 8.75
N LEU A 22 0.29 -16.79 8.39
CA LEU A 22 1.23 -17.89 8.21
C LEU A 22 2.08 -18.19 9.44
N VAL A 23 2.32 -17.21 10.32
CA VAL A 23 3.17 -17.39 11.51
C VAL A 23 2.32 -17.65 12.75
N GLU A 24 2.46 -18.85 13.31
CA GLU A 24 1.68 -19.30 14.45
C GLU A 24 2.15 -18.65 15.77
N ASP A 25 3.46 -18.56 15.98
CA ASP A 25 4.05 -17.93 17.18
C ASP A 25 3.72 -16.43 17.25
N PRO A 26 2.94 -15.98 18.26
CA PRO A 26 2.53 -14.58 18.39
C PRO A 26 3.70 -13.59 18.49
N ALA A 27 4.78 -13.96 19.20
CA ALA A 27 5.91 -13.07 19.42
C ALA A 27 6.69 -12.84 18.12
N ASN A 28 7.02 -13.93 17.42
CA ASN A 28 7.70 -13.85 16.14
C ASN A 28 6.82 -13.23 15.04
N ARG A 29 5.50 -13.51 15.05
CA ARG A 29 4.52 -12.88 14.13
C ARG A 29 4.53 -11.36 14.28
N GLN A 30 4.39 -10.84 15.50
CA GLN A 30 4.34 -9.40 15.73
C GLN A 30 5.66 -8.72 15.36
N LYS A 31 6.81 -9.33 15.71
CA LYS A 31 8.14 -8.80 15.38
C LYS A 31 8.36 -8.75 13.86
N THR A 32 8.08 -9.85 13.17
CA THR A 32 8.26 -9.95 11.72
C THR A 32 7.32 -9.02 10.98
N PHE A 33 6.05 -8.96 11.40
CA PHE A 33 5.07 -8.00 10.87
C PHE A 33 5.58 -6.55 10.96
N LYS A 34 6.00 -6.11 12.16
CA LYS A 34 6.48 -4.74 12.38
C LYS A 34 7.70 -4.41 11.52
N ASN A 35 8.63 -5.35 11.36
CA ASN A 35 9.81 -5.16 10.52
C ASN A 35 9.44 -5.02 9.04
N LEU A 36 8.63 -5.94 8.51
CA LEU A 36 8.19 -5.89 7.11
C LEU A 36 7.35 -4.63 6.83
N TRP A 37 6.47 -4.26 7.76
CA TRP A 37 5.63 -3.06 7.68
C TRP A 37 6.48 -1.78 7.57
N ARG A 38 7.49 -1.65 8.43
CA ARG A 38 8.44 -0.52 8.41
C ARG A 38 9.29 -0.49 7.15
N CYS A 39 9.77 -1.65 6.69
CA CYS A 39 10.49 -1.75 5.42
C CYS A 39 9.60 -1.27 4.25
N GLY A 40 8.34 -1.72 4.19
CA GLY A 40 7.36 -1.26 3.20
C GLY A 40 7.19 0.25 3.21
N CYS A 41 6.98 0.84 4.39
CA CYS A 41 6.88 2.29 4.56
C CYS A 41 8.15 3.03 4.11
N LEU A 42 9.34 2.52 4.46
CA LEU A 42 10.61 3.12 4.04
C LEU A 42 10.74 3.17 2.52
N PHE A 43 10.41 2.07 1.83
CA PHE A 43 10.42 2.02 0.37
C PHE A 43 9.38 2.96 -0.26
N ALA A 44 8.23 3.17 0.39
CA ALA A 44 7.24 4.16 -0.06
C ALA A 44 7.78 5.61 0.06
N ILE A 45 8.49 5.93 1.15
CA ILE A 45 9.15 7.24 1.31
C ILE A 45 10.21 7.44 0.22
N VAL A 46 11.08 6.43 0.03
CA VAL A 46 12.11 6.46 -1.01
C VAL A 46 11.48 6.61 -2.39
N HIS A 47 10.34 5.94 -2.64
CA HIS A 47 9.61 6.09 -3.90
C HIS A 47 9.18 7.54 -4.14
N VAL A 48 8.56 8.20 -3.15
CA VAL A 48 8.13 9.61 -3.29
C VAL A 48 9.33 10.53 -3.52
N ILE A 49 10.42 10.36 -2.77
CA ILE A 49 11.66 11.15 -2.97
C ILE A 49 12.20 10.94 -4.39
N CYS A 50 12.27 9.70 -4.86
CA CYS A 50 12.73 9.38 -6.21
C CYS A 50 11.78 9.94 -7.28
N ALA A 51 10.47 9.89 -7.08
CA ALA A 51 9.49 10.48 -8.00
C ALA A 51 9.65 11.99 -8.10
N PHE A 52 9.79 12.67 -6.96
CA PHE A 52 10.03 14.11 -6.94
C PHE A 52 11.35 14.49 -7.56
N HIS A 53 12.42 13.74 -7.31
CA HIS A 53 13.72 14.05 -7.85
C HIS A 53 13.82 13.79 -9.36
N PHE A 54 13.40 12.61 -9.82
CA PHE A 54 13.64 12.16 -11.20
C PHE A 54 12.49 12.46 -12.17
N VAL A 55 11.24 12.56 -11.70
CA VAL A 55 10.07 12.74 -12.56
C VAL A 55 9.57 14.18 -12.50
N HIS A 56 9.39 14.71 -11.30
CA HIS A 56 8.78 16.03 -11.12
C HIS A 56 9.78 17.17 -10.94
N HIS A 57 11.09 16.88 -10.91
CA HIS A 57 12.16 17.86 -10.70
C HIS A 57 11.90 18.81 -9.53
N TRP A 58 11.35 18.28 -8.44
CA TRP A 58 10.91 19.01 -7.24
C TRP A 58 9.80 20.05 -7.45
N SER A 59 9.17 20.07 -8.62
CA SER A 59 7.99 20.90 -8.90
C SER A 59 6.72 20.20 -8.44
N HIS A 60 6.13 20.71 -7.35
CA HIS A 60 4.84 20.22 -6.87
C HIS A 60 3.73 20.39 -7.93
N GLN A 61 3.76 21.49 -8.68
CA GLN A 61 2.77 21.76 -9.72
C GLN A 61 2.84 20.73 -10.86
N ALA A 62 4.05 20.28 -11.23
CA ALA A 62 4.21 19.22 -12.21
C ALA A 62 3.59 17.89 -11.74
N ALA A 63 3.75 17.56 -10.45
CA ALA A 63 3.15 16.36 -9.88
C ALA A 63 1.61 16.42 -9.85
N VAL A 64 1.05 17.58 -9.52
CA VAL A 64 -0.41 17.81 -9.56
C VAL A 64 -0.94 17.65 -10.99
N LEU A 65 -0.31 18.31 -11.96
CA LEU A 65 -0.73 18.26 -13.37
C LEU A 65 -0.72 16.82 -13.92
N GLN A 66 0.35 16.08 -13.67
CA GLN A 66 0.43 14.68 -14.08
C GLN A 66 -0.70 13.84 -13.44
N THR A 67 -1.00 14.06 -12.15
CA THR A 67 -2.07 13.33 -11.46
C THR A 67 -3.46 13.64 -12.05
N ILE A 68 -3.68 14.90 -12.45
CA ILE A 68 -4.93 15.31 -13.12
C ILE A 68 -5.07 14.59 -14.46
N GLU A 69 -3.99 14.53 -15.25
CA GLU A 69 -3.98 13.86 -16.54
C GLU A 69 -4.27 12.36 -16.40
N GLU A 70 -3.56 11.67 -15.50
CA GLU A 70 -3.79 10.25 -15.21
C GLU A 70 -5.23 9.98 -14.76
N THR A 71 -5.77 10.83 -13.87
CA THR A 71 -7.15 10.65 -13.39
C THR A 71 -8.17 10.89 -14.49
N LYS A 72 -7.93 11.87 -15.35
CA LYS A 72 -8.81 12.15 -16.50
C LYS A 72 -8.81 11.00 -17.50
N VAL A 73 -7.65 10.38 -17.75
CA VAL A 73 -7.54 9.21 -18.64
C VAL A 73 -8.34 8.03 -18.10
N VAL A 74 -8.26 7.76 -16.79
CA VAL A 74 -8.86 6.57 -16.18
C VAL A 74 -10.35 6.75 -15.86
N THR A 75 -10.72 7.90 -15.31
CA THR A 75 -12.08 8.15 -14.79
C THR A 75 -12.93 9.03 -15.68
N GLY A 76 -12.34 9.68 -16.69
CA GLY A 76 -13.00 10.70 -17.51
C GLY A 76 -13.18 12.05 -16.83
N MET A 77 -12.85 12.17 -15.54
CA MET A 77 -12.97 13.40 -14.75
C MET A 77 -11.59 13.94 -14.36
N SER A 78 -11.40 15.25 -14.46
CA SER A 78 -10.23 15.92 -13.90
C SER A 78 -10.37 16.03 -12.39
N PHE A 79 -9.53 15.31 -11.65
CA PHE A 79 -9.54 15.32 -10.19
C PHE A 79 -8.19 15.80 -9.65
N GLU A 80 -8.13 17.09 -9.32
CA GLU A 80 -6.90 17.76 -8.88
C GLU A 80 -6.39 17.25 -7.53
N TYR A 81 -7.30 16.70 -6.72
CA TYR A 81 -6.98 16.27 -5.37
C TYR A 81 -6.40 14.85 -5.28
N GLY A 82 -6.26 14.14 -6.40
CA GLY A 82 -5.76 12.75 -6.43
C GLY A 82 -4.40 12.59 -5.75
N ILE A 83 -3.51 13.56 -5.91
CA ILE A 83 -2.15 13.50 -5.34
C ILE A 83 -2.15 13.57 -3.81
N TYR A 84 -3.14 14.25 -3.21
CA TYR A 84 -3.23 14.34 -1.75
C TYR A 84 -3.59 13.00 -1.11
N PHE A 85 -4.27 12.10 -1.83
CA PHE A 85 -4.48 10.73 -1.36
C PHE A 85 -3.15 9.97 -1.27
N ASN A 86 -2.20 10.22 -2.18
CA ASN A 86 -0.87 9.60 -2.09
C ASN A 86 -0.06 10.17 -0.92
N TYR A 87 -0.17 11.46 -0.64
CA TYR A 87 0.45 12.06 0.54
C TYR A 87 -0.16 11.55 1.84
N LEU A 88 -1.50 11.44 1.88
CA LEU A 88 -2.21 10.92 3.03
C LEU A 88 -1.86 9.45 3.27
N PHE A 89 -1.74 8.64 2.23
CA PHE A 89 -1.20 7.28 2.30
C PHE A 89 0.16 7.23 3.00
N LEU A 90 1.12 8.03 2.53
CA LEU A 90 2.45 8.04 3.12
C LEU A 90 2.42 8.50 4.58
N LEU A 91 1.65 9.55 4.87
CA LEU A 91 1.52 10.12 6.20
C LEU A 91 0.90 9.13 7.18
N VAL A 92 -0.23 8.52 6.82
CA VAL A 92 -0.94 7.54 7.65
C VAL A 92 -0.03 6.33 7.91
N TRP A 93 0.68 5.83 6.90
CA TRP A 93 1.58 4.69 7.07
C TRP A 93 2.79 5.04 7.95
N ALA A 94 3.36 6.23 7.80
CA ALA A 94 4.48 6.70 8.63
C ALA A 94 4.06 6.91 10.10
N ILE A 95 2.88 7.49 10.33
CA ILE A 95 2.30 7.63 11.67
C ILE A 95 2.10 6.24 12.28
N ASP A 96 1.51 5.30 11.54
CA ASP A 96 1.28 3.95 12.05
C ASP A 96 2.59 3.24 12.43
N CYS A 97 3.65 3.38 11.62
CA CYS A 97 4.96 2.79 11.90
C CYS A 97 5.65 3.31 13.17
N THR A 98 5.38 4.58 13.52
CA THR A 98 5.95 5.27 14.70
C THR A 98 5.05 5.20 15.91
N SER A 99 3.74 5.09 15.68
CA SER A 99 2.76 4.93 16.74
C SER A 99 2.94 3.55 17.37
N GLY A 100 3.10 3.52 18.69
CA GLY A 100 2.95 2.29 19.46
C GLY A 100 1.49 1.86 19.60
N ALA A 101 0.57 2.45 18.82
CA ALA A 101 -0.86 2.36 19.02
C ALA A 101 -1.33 0.93 18.77
N THR A 102 -1.62 0.22 19.87
CA THR A 102 -2.26 -1.10 19.86
C THR A 102 -3.79 -1.01 19.79
N HIS A 103 -4.33 0.17 19.43
CA HIS A 103 -5.77 0.37 19.38
C HIS A 103 -6.36 -0.27 18.12
N SER A 104 -7.14 -1.34 18.34
CA SER A 104 -7.70 -2.19 17.28
C SER A 104 -8.48 -1.42 16.20
N TRP A 105 -9.14 -0.32 16.54
CA TRP A 105 -9.93 0.47 15.57
C TRP A 105 -9.04 1.30 14.64
N TRP A 106 -7.95 1.88 15.15
CA TRP A 106 -6.98 2.63 14.35
C TRP A 106 -6.29 1.71 13.35
N THR A 107 -5.80 0.57 13.83
CA THR A 107 -5.19 -0.45 12.98
C THR A 107 -6.14 -0.90 11.87
N ALA A 108 -7.43 -1.12 12.17
CA ALA A 108 -8.43 -1.47 11.16
C ALA A 108 -8.61 -0.37 10.10
N ILE A 109 -8.67 0.90 10.51
CA ILE A 109 -8.76 2.04 9.58
C ILE A 109 -7.54 2.11 8.68
N VAL A 110 -6.33 2.00 9.24
CA VAL A 110 -5.08 2.03 8.47
C VAL A 110 -5.08 0.91 7.44
N HIS A 111 -5.37 -0.33 7.82
CA HIS A 111 -5.42 -1.45 6.88
C HIS A 111 -6.51 -1.30 5.81
N CYS A 112 -7.69 -0.79 6.17
CA CYS A 112 -8.77 -0.53 5.22
C CYS A 112 -8.34 0.53 4.18
N TYR A 113 -7.74 1.63 4.65
CA TYR A 113 -7.26 2.69 3.79
C TYR A 113 -6.12 2.23 2.88
N MET A 114 -5.17 1.47 3.43
CA MET A 114 -4.09 0.84 2.67
C MET A 114 -4.62 -0.10 1.58
N LEU A 115 -5.61 -0.92 1.91
CA LEU A 115 -6.22 -1.81 0.92
C LEU A 115 -6.92 -1.01 -0.19
N LEU A 116 -7.68 0.02 0.17
CA LEU A 116 -8.40 0.87 -0.78
C LEU A 116 -7.43 1.56 -1.73
N ILE A 117 -6.37 2.20 -1.23
CA ILE A 117 -5.44 2.94 -2.09
C ILE A 117 -4.63 2.00 -2.99
N ILE A 118 -4.23 0.82 -2.49
CA ILE A 118 -3.51 -0.19 -3.29
C ILE A 118 -4.41 -0.76 -4.38
N VAL A 119 -5.67 -1.09 -4.07
CA VAL A 119 -6.65 -1.57 -5.06
C VAL A 119 -6.91 -0.51 -6.11
N SER A 120 -7.13 0.73 -5.69
CA SER A 120 -7.28 1.85 -6.63
C SER A 120 -6.06 1.94 -7.55
N ALA A 121 -4.85 2.04 -6.99
CA ALA A 121 -3.63 2.20 -7.76
C ALA A 121 -3.37 1.03 -8.72
N THR A 122 -3.48 -0.21 -8.24
CA THR A 122 -3.04 -1.40 -9.01
C THR A 122 -4.10 -2.03 -9.90
N ILE A 123 -5.39 -1.78 -9.62
CA ILE A 123 -6.50 -2.36 -10.39
C ILE A 123 -7.21 -1.32 -11.23
N ILE A 124 -7.47 -0.13 -10.68
CA ILE A 124 -8.23 0.92 -11.37
C ILE A 124 -7.29 1.72 -12.30
N PHE A 125 -6.20 2.26 -11.75
CA PHE A 125 -5.30 3.15 -12.48
C PHE A 125 -4.28 2.39 -13.35
N GLU A 126 -3.78 1.26 -12.87
CA GLU A 126 -2.86 0.42 -13.64
C GLU A 126 -3.56 -0.47 -14.68
N SER A 127 -2.89 -0.74 -15.80
CA SER A 127 -3.39 -1.56 -16.91
C SER A 127 -2.44 -2.71 -17.28
N GLY A 128 -2.93 -3.66 -18.09
CA GLY A 128 -2.11 -4.79 -18.55
C GLY A 128 -1.86 -5.88 -17.50
N SER A 129 -0.72 -6.57 -17.61
CA SER A 129 -0.38 -7.77 -16.81
C SER A 129 -0.34 -7.50 -15.30
N ILE A 130 0.01 -6.28 -14.91
CA ILE A 130 0.11 -5.84 -13.50
C ILE A 130 -1.24 -5.96 -12.78
N ARG A 131 -2.34 -5.62 -13.45
CA ARG A 131 -3.70 -5.72 -12.90
C ARG A 131 -4.03 -7.15 -12.50
N TYR A 132 -3.69 -8.12 -13.36
CA TYR A 132 -3.93 -9.54 -13.08
C TYR A 132 -3.05 -10.08 -11.96
N ILE A 133 -1.78 -9.67 -11.90
CA ILE A 133 -0.88 -10.04 -10.79
C ILE A 133 -1.43 -9.52 -9.46
N SER A 134 -1.93 -8.28 -9.45
CA SER A 134 -2.49 -7.66 -8.25
C SER A 134 -3.80 -8.33 -7.81
N LEU A 135 -4.66 -8.71 -8.76
CA LEU A 135 -5.85 -9.51 -8.49
C LEU A 135 -5.51 -10.88 -7.90
N LEU A 136 -4.50 -11.58 -8.45
CA LEU A 136 -4.03 -12.86 -7.93
C LEU A 136 -3.46 -12.72 -6.51
N GLY A 137 -2.68 -11.66 -6.25
CA GLY A 137 -2.17 -11.36 -4.91
C GLY A 137 -3.29 -11.12 -3.90
N LEU A 138 -4.29 -10.31 -4.27
CA LEU A 138 -5.47 -10.06 -3.43
C LEU A 138 -6.26 -11.34 -3.16
N ALA A 139 -6.52 -12.15 -4.20
CA ALA A 139 -7.20 -13.43 -4.05
C ALA A 139 -6.44 -14.39 -3.13
N SER A 140 -5.10 -14.41 -3.21
CA SER A 140 -4.24 -15.22 -2.34
C SER A 140 -4.35 -14.79 -0.88
N LEU A 141 -4.38 -13.48 -0.60
CA LEU A 141 -4.58 -12.96 0.76
C LEU A 141 -5.97 -13.29 1.32
N ILE A 142 -7.02 -13.15 0.49
CA ILE A 142 -8.39 -13.55 0.87
C ILE A 142 -8.46 -15.05 1.18
N TYR A 143 -7.82 -15.88 0.35
CA TYR A 143 -7.75 -17.33 0.59
C TYR A 143 -7.06 -17.65 1.93
N LEU A 144 -5.94 -17.00 2.23
CA LEU A 144 -5.24 -17.17 3.52
C LEU A 144 -6.11 -16.74 4.70
N TRP A 145 -6.83 -15.62 4.58
CA TRP A 145 -7.75 -15.12 5.60
C TRP A 145 -8.91 -16.09 5.86
N LEU A 146 -9.54 -16.63 4.80
CA LEU A 146 -10.60 -17.65 4.94
C LEU A 146 -10.06 -18.92 5.62
N ARG A 147 -8.86 -19.36 5.25
CA ARG A 147 -8.20 -20.52 5.84
C ARG A 147 -7.87 -20.31 7.33
N SER A 148 -7.46 -19.10 7.73
CA SER A 148 -7.15 -18.84 9.14
C SER A 148 -8.43 -18.82 9.99
N HIS A 149 -9.54 -18.30 9.48
CA HIS A 149 -10.81 -18.27 10.22
C HIS A 149 -11.43 -19.65 10.40
N THR A 150 -11.29 -20.54 9.42
CA THR A 150 -11.77 -21.92 9.55
C THR A 150 -10.97 -22.75 10.57
N LYS A 151 -9.69 -22.43 10.79
CA LYS A 151 -8.88 -23.05 11.85
C LYS A 151 -9.33 -22.62 13.25
N THR A 152 -9.73 -21.37 13.44
CA THR A 152 -10.15 -20.83 14.75
C THR A 152 -11.55 -21.30 15.17
N ALA A 153 -12.36 -21.80 14.22
CA ALA A 153 -13.71 -22.31 14.46
C ALA A 153 -13.77 -23.81 14.81
N ARG A 154 -12.62 -24.50 14.88
CA ARG A 154 -12.47 -25.88 15.37
C ARG A 154 -11.77 -25.87 16.71
#